data_AF-X0DVI7-F1
#
_entry.id   AF-X0DVI7-F1
#
_cell.length_a   1.000
_cell.length_b   1.000
_cell.length_c   1.000
_cell.angle_alpha   90.00
_cell.angle_beta   90.00
_cell.angle_gamma   90.00
#
_symmetry.space_group_name_H-M   'P 1'
#
loop_
_entity.id
_entity.type
_entity.pdbx_description
1 polymer ?
#
loop_
_entity_poly.entity_id
_entity_poly.type
_entity_poly.pdbx_seq_one_letter_code
_entity_poly.pdbx_strand_id
1 'polypeptide(L)'
;MTDGMLVQLVQGNGSFGKYSCVIIDEAHERTIPTDLLLALLKRALPLFPDLKVVIMSATPNVDIFLNYFGQGSHLPLSGREHPVEIRYLQEATPDYASLALHTAQHIHQTTGDGDILVFMPSTAEIEDACGQLRSATWGLEVLPLYSHLPKAEQQRASKVCMTCHGPEESVQSRLGWHRSGRSQHR
;
A
#
# COMPACT_ATOMS: atom_id res chain seq x y z
N MET A 1 -0.85 3.69 13.43
CA MET A 1 -0.70 5.09 13.84
C MET A 1 -0.27 5.86 12.61
N THR A 2 -0.81 7.04 12.33
CA THR A 2 -0.35 7.84 11.18
C THR A 2 0.92 8.61 11.54
N ASP A 3 1.70 8.98 10.53
CA ASP A 3 2.92 9.76 10.69
C ASP A 3 2.67 11.05 11.49
N GLY A 4 1.57 11.74 11.16
CA GLY A 4 1.16 12.97 11.86
C GLY A 4 0.90 12.77 13.35
N MET A 5 0.28 11.64 13.75
CA MET A 5 0.08 11.33 15.17
C MET A 5 1.41 11.08 15.89
N LEU A 6 2.37 10.40 15.24
CA LEU A 6 3.69 10.18 15.82
C LEU A 6 4.46 11.49 15.99
N VAL A 7 4.41 12.37 14.99
CA VAL A 7 4.99 13.72 15.06
C VAL A 7 4.41 14.50 16.25
N GLN A 8 3.08 14.49 16.42
CA GLN A 8 2.41 15.17 17.54
C GLN A 8 2.83 14.59 18.90
N LEU A 9 2.92 13.27 19.01
CA LEU A 9 3.35 12.59 20.23
C LEU A 9 4.78 13.00 20.63
N VAL A 10 5.68 13.10 19.66
CA VAL A 10 7.09 13.47 19.89
C VAL A 10 7.23 14.97 20.22
N GLN A 11 6.48 15.85 19.56
CA GLN A 11 6.56 17.30 19.83
C GLN A 11 5.98 17.71 21.19
N GLY A 12 4.95 17.01 21.69
CA GLY A 12 4.28 17.38 22.93
C GLY A 12 5.14 17.17 24.17
N ASN A 13 5.45 15.91 24.48
CA ASN A 13 6.27 15.47 25.63
C ASN A 13 6.87 14.06 25.40
N GLY A 14 6.78 13.54 24.18
CA GLY A 14 7.24 12.21 23.83
C GLY A 14 8.71 12.22 23.43
N SER A 15 9.49 11.34 24.06
CA SER A 15 10.82 10.99 23.58
C SER A 15 10.72 9.76 22.67
N PHE A 16 11.58 9.68 21.66
CA PHE A 16 11.74 8.45 20.89
C PHE A 16 12.24 7.27 21.73
N GLY A 17 12.78 7.51 22.93
CA GLY A 17 13.28 6.47 23.83
C GLY A 17 12.24 5.44 24.31
N LYS A 18 10.94 5.65 24.05
CA LYS A 18 9.90 4.63 24.29
C LYS A 18 9.79 3.59 23.17
N TYR A 19 10.44 3.81 22.04
CA TYR A 19 10.39 2.96 20.86
C TYR A 19 11.76 2.35 20.59
N SER A 20 11.80 1.04 20.37
CA SER A 20 12.99 0.36 19.87
C SER A 20 13.08 0.37 18.35
N CYS A 21 11.95 0.57 17.65
CA CYS A 21 11.88 0.61 16.20
C CYS A 21 10.76 1.55 15.75
N VAL A 22 11.03 2.35 14.73
CA VAL A 22 10.04 3.13 13.97
C VAL A 22 10.08 2.67 12.53
N ILE A 23 8.94 2.22 12.02
CA ILE A 23 8.75 1.84 10.62
C ILE A 23 7.94 2.94 9.95
N ILE A 24 8.49 3.51 8.89
CA ILE A 24 7.83 4.49 8.04
C ILE A 24 7.43 3.77 6.77
N ASP A 25 6.13 3.70 6.54
CA ASP A 25 5.57 3.09 5.34
C ASP A 25 5.24 4.16 4.29
N GLU A 26 5.19 3.76 3.02
CA GLU A 26 4.86 4.64 1.90
C GLU A 26 5.66 5.96 1.84
N ALA A 27 6.95 5.90 2.20
CA ALA A 27 7.83 7.06 2.21
C ALA A 27 7.98 7.73 0.82
N HIS A 28 7.50 7.07 -0.23
CA HIS A 28 7.46 7.57 -1.59
C HIS A 28 6.37 8.62 -1.84
N GLU A 29 5.34 8.73 -0.98
CA GLU A 29 4.31 9.78 -1.08
C GLU A 29 4.84 11.17 -0.70
N ARG A 30 5.98 11.23 0.02
CA ARG A 30 6.68 12.47 0.39
C ARG A 30 5.76 13.52 1.04
N THR A 31 4.88 13.06 1.94
CA THR A 31 4.00 13.97 2.70
C THR A 31 4.81 14.82 3.68
N ILE A 32 4.30 16.02 4.01
CA ILE A 32 4.95 16.92 5.00
C ILE A 32 5.15 16.23 6.36
N PRO A 33 4.16 15.51 6.93
CA PRO A 33 4.36 14.75 8.17
C PRO A 33 5.48 13.72 8.08
N THR A 34 5.58 12.98 6.96
CA THR A 34 6.63 11.98 6.74
C THR A 34 8.00 12.63 6.68
N ASP A 35 8.17 13.70 5.90
CA ASP A 35 9.45 14.42 5.78
C ASP A 35 9.87 15.04 7.12
N LEU A 36 8.93 15.60 7.88
CA LEU A 36 9.19 16.11 9.23
C LEU A 36 9.59 14.99 10.20
N LEU A 37 8.91 13.84 10.14
CA LEU A 37 9.24 12.67 10.96
C LEU A 37 10.66 12.16 10.65
N LEU A 38 11.04 12.09 9.38
CA LEU A 38 12.40 11.72 8.95
C LEU A 38 13.44 12.68 9.53
N ALA A 39 13.18 13.98 9.52
CA ALA A 39 14.06 14.98 10.10
C ALA A 39 14.21 14.84 11.62
N LEU A 40 13.11 14.56 12.33
CA LEU A 40 13.13 14.29 13.77
C LEU A 40 13.91 13.02 14.10
N LEU A 41 13.70 11.94 13.33
CA LEU A 41 14.39 10.66 13.52
C LEU A 41 15.89 10.77 13.25
N LYS A 42 16.31 11.49 12.20
CA LYS A 42 17.73 11.74 11.93
C LYS A 42 18.43 12.42 13.10
N ARG A 43 17.75 13.33 13.79
CA ARG A 43 18.27 13.98 15.02
C ARG A 43 18.23 13.06 16.24
N ALA A 44 17.28 12.13 16.29
CA ALA A 44 17.08 11.23 17.43
C ALA A 44 18.02 10.02 17.43
N LEU A 45 18.36 9.47 16.26
CA LEU A 45 19.21 8.28 16.14
C LEU A 45 20.53 8.35 16.94
N PRO A 46 21.28 9.47 16.95
CA PRO A 46 22.49 9.58 17.78
C PRO A 46 22.22 9.64 19.29
N LEU A 47 21.02 10.07 19.70
CA LEU A 47 20.62 10.22 21.11
C LEU A 47 20.03 8.92 21.69
N PHE A 48 19.53 8.04 20.84
CA PHE A 48 18.90 6.77 21.22
C PHE A 48 19.56 5.62 20.44
N PRO A 49 20.69 5.07 20.94
CA PRO A 49 21.47 4.05 20.22
C PRO A 49 20.69 2.76 19.91
N ASP A 50 19.69 2.46 20.74
CA ASP A 50 18.82 1.28 20.59
C ASP A 50 17.66 1.49 19.60
N LEU A 51 17.44 2.73 19.12
CA LEU A 51 16.38 3.05 18.18
C LEU A 51 16.76 2.62 16.77
N LYS A 52 15.90 1.80 16.15
CA LYS A 52 16.01 1.42 14.74
C LYS A 52 14.98 2.17 13.90
N VAL A 53 15.35 2.50 12.67
CA VAL A 53 14.45 3.11 11.68
C VAL A 53 14.41 2.23 10.44
N VAL A 54 13.21 1.86 10.01
CA VAL A 54 12.96 1.15 8.76
C VAL A 54 12.11 2.06 7.87
N ILE A 55 12.54 2.25 6.63
CA ILE A 55 11.85 3.07 5.64
C ILE A 55 11.41 2.13 4.52
N MET A 56 10.10 2.03 4.32
CA MET A 56 9.47 1.26 3.25
C MET A 56 9.00 2.21 2.15
N SER A 57 9.25 1.82 0.90
CA SER A 57 8.94 2.61 -0.29
C SER A 57 8.69 1.66 -1.46
N ALA A 58 7.63 1.90 -2.23
CA ALA A 58 7.36 1.22 -3.48
C ALA A 58 8.28 1.69 -4.64
N THR A 59 8.94 2.83 -4.49
CA THR A 59 9.82 3.40 -5.52
C THR A 59 11.27 2.95 -5.36
N PRO A 60 12.00 2.75 -6.48
CA PRO A 60 13.39 2.28 -6.47
C PRO A 60 14.41 3.34 -6.06
N ASN A 61 13.99 4.60 -5.81
CA ASN A 61 14.92 5.70 -5.53
C ASN A 61 15.36 5.72 -4.05
N VAL A 62 16.09 4.67 -3.66
CA VAL A 62 16.55 4.45 -2.28
C VAL A 62 17.77 5.30 -1.93
N ASP A 63 18.51 5.75 -2.93
CA ASP A 63 19.72 6.58 -2.76
C ASP A 63 19.42 7.88 -2.01
N ILE A 64 18.23 8.48 -2.21
CA ILE A 64 17.82 9.69 -1.49
C ILE A 64 17.86 9.45 0.02
N PHE A 65 17.30 8.32 0.50
CA PHE A 65 17.22 8.01 1.91
C PHE A 65 18.59 7.62 2.48
N LEU A 66 19.36 6.80 1.75
CA LEU A 66 20.71 6.42 2.17
C LEU A 66 21.63 7.65 2.28
N ASN A 67 21.59 8.54 1.30
CA ASN A 67 22.37 9.79 1.33
C ASN A 67 21.88 10.73 2.45
N TYR A 68 20.56 10.80 2.67
CA TYR A 68 20.01 11.63 3.72
C TYR A 68 20.45 11.19 5.12
N PHE A 69 20.42 9.88 5.42
CA PHE A 69 20.87 9.37 6.73
C PHE A 69 22.39 9.20 6.81
N GLY A 70 23.09 9.10 5.68
CA GLY A 70 24.52 8.86 5.60
C GLY A 70 24.95 7.45 6.05
N GLN A 71 23.98 6.59 6.36
CA GLN A 71 24.16 5.22 6.83
C GLN A 71 22.89 4.41 6.56
N GLY A 72 23.02 3.08 6.48
CA GLY A 72 21.93 2.16 6.26
C GLY A 72 22.23 1.15 5.16
N SER A 73 21.28 0.23 4.96
CA SER A 73 21.35 -0.80 3.94
C SER A 73 20.03 -0.86 3.19
N HIS A 74 20.09 -0.99 1.88
CA HIS A 74 18.91 -1.25 1.06
C HIS A 74 18.64 -2.75 0.97
N LEU A 75 17.39 -3.14 1.21
CA LEU A 75 16.90 -4.50 0.99
C LEU A 75 15.84 -4.46 -0.13
N PRO A 76 16.21 -4.73 -1.39
CA PRO A 76 15.23 -4.81 -2.47
C PRO A 76 14.34 -6.04 -2.26
N LEU A 77 13.03 -5.83 -2.36
CA LEU A 77 12.06 -6.91 -2.42
C LEU A 77 11.58 -7.04 -3.86
N SER A 78 11.90 -8.15 -4.51
CA SER A 78 11.39 -8.44 -5.85
C SER A 78 9.90 -8.81 -5.76
N GLY A 79 9.03 -7.94 -6.28
CA GLY A 79 7.63 -8.25 -6.49
C GLY A 79 7.45 -9.29 -7.58
N ARG A 80 6.32 -10.01 -7.56
CA ARG A 80 5.85 -10.77 -8.72
C ARG A 80 5.01 -9.83 -9.57
N GLU A 81 5.53 -9.44 -10.71
CA GLU A 81 4.75 -8.72 -11.71
C GLU A 81 3.98 -9.74 -12.55
N HIS A 82 2.68 -9.54 -12.68
CA HIS A 82 1.86 -10.27 -13.63
C HIS A 82 1.79 -9.45 -14.93
N PRO A 83 1.86 -10.07 -16.11
CA PRO A 83 1.77 -9.33 -17.36
C PRO A 83 0.40 -8.66 -17.46
N VAL A 84 0.39 -7.35 -17.67
CA VAL A 84 -0.84 -6.55 -17.84
C VAL A 84 -0.90 -6.06 -19.28
N GLU A 85 -2.04 -6.30 -19.95
CA GLU A 85 -2.33 -5.72 -21.26
C GLU A 85 -2.82 -4.28 -21.08
N ILE A 86 -2.16 -3.32 -21.71
CA ILE A 86 -2.54 -1.90 -21.66
C ILE A 86 -3.25 -1.53 -22.95
N ARG A 87 -4.47 -1.00 -22.85
CA ARG A 87 -5.25 -0.49 -23.98
C ARG A 87 -5.43 1.01 -23.85
N TYR A 88 -5.15 1.73 -24.93
CA TYR A 88 -5.30 3.18 -25.02
C TYR A 88 -6.49 3.53 -25.91
N LEU A 89 -7.09 4.68 -25.64
CA LEU A 89 -8.04 5.29 -26.57
C LEU A 89 -7.30 5.76 -27.83
N GLN A 90 -7.95 5.65 -28.97
CA GLN A 90 -7.40 6.18 -30.22
C GLN A 90 -7.37 7.71 -30.23
N GLU A 91 -8.35 8.34 -29.57
CA GLU A 91 -8.47 9.78 -29.43
C GLU A 91 -8.85 10.16 -27.99
N ALA A 92 -8.48 11.36 -27.55
CA ALA A 92 -8.84 11.84 -26.22
C ALA A 92 -10.35 12.07 -26.10
N THR A 93 -10.94 11.66 -24.98
CA THR A 93 -12.35 11.93 -24.67
C THR A 93 -12.49 13.08 -23.67
N PRO A 94 -13.40 14.05 -23.89
CA PRO A 94 -13.78 15.01 -22.86
C PRO A 94 -14.72 14.37 -21.81
N ASP A 95 -15.44 13.30 -22.17
CA ASP A 95 -16.35 12.58 -21.29
C ASP A 95 -15.72 11.25 -20.85
N TYR A 96 -14.76 11.35 -19.92
CA TYR A 96 -14.09 10.17 -19.36
C TYR A 96 -15.00 9.37 -18.43
N ALA A 97 -15.96 10.03 -17.77
CA ALA A 97 -16.84 9.40 -16.80
C ALA A 97 -17.75 8.38 -17.48
N SER A 98 -18.51 8.81 -18.51
CA SER A 98 -19.38 7.90 -19.26
C SER A 98 -18.57 6.79 -19.94
N LEU A 99 -17.39 7.12 -20.48
CA LEU A 99 -16.54 6.13 -21.13
C LEU A 99 -15.99 5.08 -20.16
N ALA A 100 -15.61 5.47 -18.94
CA ALA A 100 -15.19 4.55 -17.89
C ALA A 100 -16.33 3.60 -17.51
N LEU A 101 -17.55 4.10 -17.38
CA LEU A 101 -18.73 3.28 -17.10
C LEU A 101 -19.03 2.28 -18.22
N HIS A 102 -19.04 2.74 -19.47
CA HIS A 102 -19.24 1.88 -20.62
C HIS A 102 -18.14 0.82 -20.76
N THR A 103 -16.89 1.18 -20.44
CA THR A 103 -15.77 0.24 -20.44
C THR A 103 -15.95 -0.82 -19.36
N ALA A 104 -16.33 -0.44 -18.14
CA ALA A 104 -16.62 -1.38 -17.06
C ALA A 104 -17.76 -2.35 -17.42
N GLN A 105 -18.85 -1.83 -18.02
CA GLN A 105 -19.96 -2.64 -18.51
C GLN A 105 -19.52 -3.62 -19.61
N HIS A 106 -18.72 -3.14 -20.55
CA HIS A 106 -18.19 -3.97 -21.63
C HIS A 106 -17.30 -5.09 -21.08
N ILE A 107 -16.39 -4.78 -20.14
CA ILE A 107 -15.54 -5.78 -19.49
C ILE A 107 -16.40 -6.85 -18.80
N HIS A 108 -17.40 -6.44 -18.00
CA HIS A 108 -18.31 -7.36 -17.32
C HIS A 108 -19.07 -8.30 -18.27
N GLN A 109 -19.42 -7.82 -19.48
CA GLN A 109 -20.18 -8.60 -20.45
C GLN A 109 -19.32 -9.51 -21.34
N THR A 110 -18.04 -9.16 -21.53
CA THR A 110 -17.17 -9.81 -22.52
C THR A 110 -16.02 -10.61 -21.91
N THR A 111 -15.66 -10.30 -20.67
CA THR A 111 -14.57 -10.95 -19.94
C THR A 111 -15.16 -11.95 -18.95
N GLY A 112 -14.42 -13.04 -18.67
CA GLY A 112 -14.80 -14.02 -17.65
C GLY A 112 -14.59 -13.50 -16.23
N ASP A 113 -14.48 -14.44 -15.28
CA ASP A 113 -14.33 -14.13 -13.85
C ASP A 113 -13.19 -13.13 -13.56
N GLY A 114 -13.49 -12.13 -12.73
CA GLY A 114 -12.54 -11.11 -12.29
C GLY A 114 -13.23 -9.86 -11.75
N ASP A 115 -12.50 -9.07 -10.97
CA ASP A 115 -12.99 -7.81 -10.43
C ASP A 115 -12.56 -6.62 -11.30
N ILE A 116 -13.37 -5.56 -11.28
CA ILE A 116 -13.13 -4.32 -12.03
C ILE A 116 -12.86 -3.18 -11.05
N LEU A 117 -11.67 -2.58 -11.15
CA LEU A 117 -11.31 -1.36 -10.41
C LEU A 117 -11.42 -0.14 -11.34
N VAL A 118 -12.32 0.79 -11.01
CA VAL A 118 -12.51 2.05 -11.75
C VAL A 118 -12.04 3.22 -10.89
N PHE A 119 -11.18 4.07 -11.46
CA PHE A 119 -10.72 5.29 -10.80
C PHE A 119 -11.55 6.48 -11.23
N MET A 120 -12.16 7.17 -10.26
CA MET A 120 -12.88 8.43 -10.46
C MET A 120 -12.26 9.51 -9.55
N PRO A 121 -12.20 10.76 -9.99
CA PRO A 121 -11.40 11.80 -9.31
C PRO A 121 -12.04 12.35 -8.02
N SER A 122 -13.36 12.23 -7.86
CA SER A 122 -14.07 12.82 -6.72
C SER A 122 -15.09 11.87 -6.09
N THR A 123 -15.37 12.05 -4.80
CA THR A 123 -16.41 11.29 -4.09
C THR A 123 -17.77 11.39 -4.77
N ALA A 124 -18.13 12.57 -5.27
CA ALA A 124 -19.40 12.77 -5.97
C ALA A 124 -19.48 11.93 -7.25
N GLU A 125 -18.40 11.89 -8.03
CA GLU A 125 -18.33 11.07 -9.24
C GLU A 125 -18.25 9.58 -8.94
N ILE A 126 -17.60 9.16 -7.86
CA ILE A 126 -17.60 7.76 -7.41
C ILE A 126 -19.02 7.30 -7.11
N GLU A 127 -19.77 8.07 -6.32
CA GLU A 127 -21.14 7.71 -5.96
C GLU A 127 -22.10 7.73 -7.14
N ASP A 128 -21.98 8.73 -8.03
CA ASP A 128 -22.75 8.79 -9.26
C ASP A 128 -22.47 7.59 -10.17
N ALA A 129 -21.20 7.28 -10.42
CA ALA A 129 -20.78 6.11 -11.17
C ALA A 129 -21.31 4.81 -10.54
N CYS A 130 -21.26 4.68 -9.22
CA CYS A 130 -21.82 3.54 -8.51
C CYS A 130 -23.33 3.40 -8.74
N GLY A 131 -24.07 4.51 -8.65
CA GLY A 131 -25.52 4.54 -8.90
C GLY A 131 -25.88 4.12 -10.32
N GLN A 132 -25.16 4.64 -11.32
CA GLN A 132 -25.36 4.31 -12.72
C GLN A 132 -25.05 2.83 -13.01
N LEU A 133 -23.91 2.32 -12.53
CA LEU A 133 -23.51 0.92 -12.75
C LEU A 133 -24.48 -0.07 -12.11
N ARG A 134 -24.93 0.18 -10.87
CA ARG A 134 -25.91 -0.66 -10.18
C ARG A 134 -27.24 -0.74 -10.92
N SER A 135 -27.65 0.37 -11.54
CA SER A 135 -28.92 0.46 -12.26
C SER A 135 -28.85 -0.18 -13.65
N ALA A 136 -27.70 -0.06 -14.32
CA ALA A 136 -27.54 -0.48 -15.70
C ALA A 136 -26.94 -1.89 -15.87
N THR A 137 -26.31 -2.45 -14.84
CA THR A 137 -25.51 -3.68 -14.96
C THR A 137 -25.97 -4.74 -13.97
N TRP A 138 -26.79 -5.67 -14.45
CA TRP A 138 -27.27 -6.77 -13.61
C TRP A 138 -26.14 -7.74 -13.26
N GLY A 139 -26.15 -8.24 -12.01
CA GLY A 139 -25.18 -9.24 -11.53
C GLY A 139 -23.79 -8.69 -11.19
N LEU A 140 -23.58 -7.38 -11.25
CA LEU A 140 -22.33 -6.74 -10.83
C LEU A 140 -22.49 -6.16 -9.41
N GLU A 141 -21.66 -6.60 -8.46
CA GLU A 141 -21.58 -5.97 -7.14
C GLU A 141 -20.70 -4.71 -7.23
N VAL A 142 -21.29 -3.54 -6.98
CA VAL A 142 -20.61 -2.24 -7.12
C VAL A 142 -20.37 -1.61 -5.76
N LEU A 143 -19.09 -1.36 -5.44
CA LEU A 143 -18.63 -0.87 -4.14
C LEU A 143 -17.85 0.45 -4.28
N PRO A 144 -18.25 1.53 -3.58
CA PRO A 144 -17.46 2.75 -3.55
C PRO A 144 -16.23 2.56 -2.67
N LEU A 145 -15.15 3.28 -2.98
CA LEU A 145 -13.95 3.34 -2.14
C LEU A 145 -13.36 4.76 -2.14
N TYR A 146 -13.46 5.45 -1.01
CA TYR A 146 -12.82 6.75 -0.78
C TYR A 146 -12.53 6.96 0.72
N SER A 147 -11.64 7.90 1.02
CA SER A 147 -11.01 8.10 2.33
C SER A 147 -11.99 8.32 3.51
N HIS A 148 -13.13 8.95 3.25
CA HIS A 148 -14.13 9.29 4.26
C HIS A 148 -15.15 8.18 4.57
N LEU A 149 -15.10 7.04 3.88
CA LEU A 149 -15.99 5.92 4.17
C LEU A 149 -15.75 5.35 5.58
N PRO A 150 -16.79 4.81 6.25
CA PRO A 150 -16.60 4.02 7.46
C PRO A 150 -15.62 2.86 7.24
N LYS A 151 -14.79 2.55 8.24
CA LYS A 151 -13.77 1.48 8.13
C LYS A 151 -14.36 0.13 7.70
N ALA A 152 -15.56 -0.20 8.17
CA ALA A 152 -16.23 -1.44 7.81
C ALA A 152 -16.54 -1.52 6.31
N GLU A 153 -16.89 -0.39 5.68
CA GLU A 153 -17.18 -0.32 4.25
C GLU A 153 -15.92 -0.33 3.40
N GLN A 154 -14.87 0.40 3.82
CA GLN A 154 -13.55 0.32 3.17
C GLN A 154 -13.03 -1.12 3.14
N GLN A 155 -13.13 -1.82 4.27
CA GLN A 155 -12.74 -3.23 4.37
C GLN A 155 -13.57 -4.17 3.50
N ARG A 156 -14.84 -3.83 3.24
CA ARG A 156 -15.69 -4.63 2.35
C ARG A 156 -15.21 -4.53 0.91
N ALA A 157 -14.90 -3.31 0.44
CA ALA A 157 -14.34 -3.10 -0.89
C ALA A 157 -12.96 -3.79 -1.05
N SER A 158 -12.11 -3.79 -0.02
CA SER A 158 -10.79 -4.43 -0.08
C SER A 158 -10.80 -5.96 0.02
N LYS A 159 -11.95 -6.58 0.30
CA LYS A 159 -12.07 -8.05 0.43
C LYS A 159 -12.56 -8.73 -0.85
N VAL A 160 -12.97 -7.95 -1.85
CA VAL A 160 -13.36 -8.48 -3.16
C VAL A 160 -12.10 -9.10 -3.81
N CYS A 161 -12.24 -10.38 -4.16
CA CYS A 161 -11.22 -11.37 -4.55
C CYS A 161 -9.75 -11.08 -4.18
N MET A 162 -9.38 -11.34 -2.91
CA MET A 162 -8.01 -11.77 -2.56
C MET A 162 -7.85 -13.31 -2.58
N THR A 163 -8.86 -14.06 -3.02
CA THR A 163 -8.79 -15.52 -3.17
C THR A 163 -8.20 -15.94 -4.51
N CYS A 164 -7.04 -15.39 -4.85
CA CYS A 164 -6.11 -16.09 -5.73
C CYS A 164 -5.44 -17.19 -4.89
N HIS A 165 -6.15 -18.28 -4.61
CA HIS A 165 -5.51 -19.51 -4.15
C HIS A 165 -4.71 -20.10 -5.32
N GLY A 166 -3.50 -19.58 -5.52
CA GLY A 166 -2.43 -20.41 -6.07
C GLY A 166 -2.19 -21.57 -5.09
N PRO A 167 -1.76 -22.76 -5.56
CA PRO A 167 -1.53 -23.89 -4.67
C PRO A 167 -0.54 -23.45 -3.57
N GLU A 168 -0.94 -23.63 -2.32
CA GLU A 168 -0.09 -23.47 -1.14
C GLU A 168 1.06 -24.49 -1.20
N GLU A 169 2.10 -24.22 -2.00
CA GLU A 169 3.39 -24.86 -1.81
C GLU A 169 4.13 -24.15 -0.67
N SER A 170 3.85 -24.64 0.54
CA SER A 170 4.75 -24.74 1.70
C SER A 170 6.06 -23.95 1.60
N VAL A 171 6.05 -22.67 1.99
CA VAL A 171 7.27 -21.86 2.20
C VAL A 171 8.04 -22.31 3.47
N GLN A 172 7.49 -23.24 4.26
CA GLN A 172 8.15 -23.78 5.46
C GLN A 172 9.27 -24.81 5.19
N SER A 173 9.52 -25.23 3.94
CA SER A 173 10.55 -26.25 3.64
C SER A 173 11.89 -25.72 3.13
N ARG A 174 12.07 -24.40 2.96
CA ARG A 174 13.31 -23.83 2.36
C ARG A 174 14.19 -22.96 3.25
N LEU A 175 13.85 -22.78 4.53
CA LEU A 175 14.75 -22.14 5.50
C LEU A 175 15.34 -23.19 6.44
N GLY A 176 16.28 -23.96 5.90
CA GLY A 176 17.17 -24.83 6.67
C GLY A 176 18.11 -24.00 7.54
N TRP A 177 17.61 -23.48 8.65
CA TRP A 177 18.44 -22.98 9.74
C TRP A 177 19.02 -24.19 10.49
N HIS A 178 20.20 -24.64 10.05
CA HIS A 178 21.06 -25.49 10.84
C HIS A 178 21.46 -24.75 12.14
N ARG A 179 20.77 -25.08 13.24
CA ARG A 179 21.32 -24.89 14.59
C ARG A 179 21.68 -26.26 15.16
N SER A 180 22.90 -26.71 14.91
CA SER A 180 23.54 -27.74 15.73
C SER A 180 24.65 -27.11 16.57
N GLY A 181 24.24 -26.43 17.64
CA GLY A 181 25.10 -26.01 18.74
C GLY A 181 24.81 -26.87 19.97
N ARG A 182 25.75 -27.79 20.23
CA ARG A 182 25.97 -28.67 21.39
C ARG A 182 25.16 -28.40 22.67
N SER A 183 24.60 -29.48 23.22
CA SER A 183 24.52 -29.71 24.66
C SER A 183 24.39 -31.22 24.91
N GLN A 184 25.47 -31.84 25.39
CA GLN A 184 25.37 -32.99 26.29
C GLN A 184 26.60 -32.99 27.21
N HIS A 185 26.30 -32.82 28.50
CA HIS A 185 27.17 -33.14 29.62
C HIS A 185 27.43 -34.65 29.68
N ARG A 186 28.70 -35.05 29.67
CA ARG A 186 29.40 -35.80 30.74
C ARG A 186 30.78 -36.22 30.26
#